data_AF-A0A932TMW1-F1
#
_entry.id   AF-A0A932TMW1-F1
#
_cell.length_a   1.000
_cell.length_b   1.000
_cell.length_c   1.000
_cell.angle_alpha   90.00
_cell.angle_beta   90.00
_cell.angle_gamma   90.00
#
_symmetry.space_group_name_H-M   'P 1'
#
loop_
_entity.id
_entity.type
_entity.pdbx_description
1 polymer ?
#
loop_
_entity_poly.entity_id
_entity_poly.type
_entity_poly.pdbx_seq_one_letter_code
_entity_poly.pdbx_strand_id
1 'polypeptide(L)'
;MFMSRGVARNVSPSGTIGRTMGKKQHFLTQGKTIQTGSGGPVSMRLVDANRVEMGVDYQKAAVPDRAYYADYCDVVKDRTGIVLLFGKLIAGTTRLRTMIEIAFPREMFQRQLWHTSSGFRATLRSMPQEVRVEPLKDVEPTDKVQTFRSNNVFMGLWGEDSVMDFYFISPRDFYSWKSSGSEITLEPVVRVVLATGVMFEFFEKCETFVEHEPEWPKEAGERREVDS
;
A
#
# COMPACT_ATOMS: atom_id res chain seq x y z
N MET A 1 -63.09 -0.10 -13.09
CA MET A 1 -62.33 1.08 -13.58
C MET A 1 -61.34 1.46 -12.48
N PHE A 2 -60.18 0.81 -12.46
CA PHE A 2 -59.14 1.01 -11.44
C PHE A 2 -57.92 1.62 -12.12
N MET A 3 -57.54 2.83 -11.72
CA MET A 3 -56.25 3.42 -12.05
C MET A 3 -55.27 3.08 -10.94
N SER A 4 -54.21 2.32 -11.27
CA SER A 4 -52.99 2.26 -10.47
C SER A 4 -51.83 2.69 -11.38
N ARG A 5 -51.25 3.85 -11.09
CA ARG A 5 -50.01 4.32 -11.71
C ARG A 5 -48.83 3.81 -10.89
N GLY A 6 -48.17 2.77 -11.36
CA GLY A 6 -46.86 2.37 -10.87
C GLY A 6 -45.79 3.32 -11.40
N VAL A 7 -45.11 4.03 -10.50
CA VAL A 7 -43.91 4.82 -10.82
C VAL A 7 -42.71 3.88 -10.71
N ALA A 8 -42.16 3.48 -11.85
CA ALA A 8 -40.89 2.78 -11.93
C ALA A 8 -39.77 3.79 -11.58
N ARG A 9 -39.07 3.58 -10.47
CA ARG A 9 -37.82 4.28 -10.16
C ARG A 9 -36.69 3.61 -10.95
N ASN A 10 -36.20 4.29 -11.97
CA ASN A 10 -34.92 4.00 -12.60
C ASN A 10 -33.82 4.25 -11.56
N VAL A 11 -33.26 3.17 -11.01
CA VAL A 11 -31.97 3.24 -10.29
C VAL A 11 -30.90 3.14 -11.36
N SER A 12 -30.21 4.26 -11.60
CA SER A 12 -29.06 4.32 -12.49
C SER A 12 -27.95 3.40 -11.96
N PRO A 13 -27.28 2.58 -12.79
CA PRO A 13 -26.19 1.75 -12.32
C PRO A 13 -25.03 2.65 -11.90
N SER A 14 -24.71 2.53 -10.60
CA SER A 14 -23.50 3.03 -9.95
C SER A 14 -22.29 2.88 -10.89
N GLY A 15 -21.72 4.00 -11.32
CA GLY A 15 -20.49 4.00 -12.09
C GLY A 15 -19.38 3.39 -11.25
N THR A 16 -18.69 2.38 -11.77
CA THR A 16 -17.56 1.74 -11.10
C THR A 16 -16.46 2.77 -10.86
N ILE A 17 -16.27 3.17 -9.59
CA ILE A 17 -15.21 4.09 -9.19
C ILE A 17 -13.89 3.30 -9.16
N GLY A 18 -13.07 3.44 -10.19
CA GLY A 18 -11.67 3.04 -10.16
C GLY A 18 -10.82 4.14 -9.54
N ARG A 19 -10.10 3.85 -8.45
CA ARG A 19 -9.17 4.80 -7.82
C ARG A 19 -7.86 4.10 -7.49
N THR A 20 -6.74 4.71 -7.87
CA THR A 20 -5.39 4.24 -7.55
C THR A 20 -4.69 5.25 -6.66
N MET A 21 -3.61 4.83 -5.97
CA MET A 21 -2.63 5.81 -5.53
C MET A 21 -2.08 6.58 -6.74
N GLY A 22 -1.71 7.85 -6.53
CA GLY A 22 -1.26 8.74 -7.61
C GLY A 22 -0.16 8.11 -8.48
N LYS A 23 -0.20 8.38 -9.80
CA LYS A 23 0.66 7.73 -10.82
C LYS A 23 2.17 7.86 -10.56
N LYS A 24 2.59 8.88 -9.82
CA LYS A 24 3.97 9.12 -9.40
C LYS A 24 3.98 9.41 -7.92
N GLN A 25 4.75 8.63 -7.16
CA GLN A 25 4.98 8.88 -5.75
C GLN A 25 6.38 9.42 -5.56
N HIS A 26 6.50 10.57 -4.89
CA HIS A 26 7.77 11.15 -4.47
C HIS A 26 7.94 10.91 -2.97
N PHE A 27 9.07 10.35 -2.56
CA PHE A 27 9.30 9.97 -1.17
C PHE A 27 9.86 11.13 -0.31
N LEU A 28 10.19 12.29 -0.88
CA LEU A 28 10.37 13.57 -0.18
C LEU A 28 9.99 14.75 -1.13
N THR A 29 9.46 15.86 -0.60
CA THR A 29 9.06 17.11 -1.31
C THR A 29 9.75 18.30 -0.59
N GLN A 30 10.17 19.45 -1.14
CA GLN A 30 9.85 20.24 -2.33
C GLN A 30 11.11 20.76 -3.06
N GLY A 31 10.98 21.02 -4.37
CA GLY A 31 11.92 21.81 -5.19
C GLY A 31 11.94 21.34 -6.64
N LYS A 32 11.90 22.25 -7.61
CA LYS A 32 11.63 22.06 -9.06
C LYS A 32 12.41 20.95 -9.79
N THR A 33 11.68 20.39 -10.77
CA THR A 33 12.02 19.66 -12.01
C THR A 33 12.95 18.44 -11.93
N ILE A 34 12.34 17.32 -12.33
CA ILE A 34 12.87 15.97 -12.53
C ILE A 34 14.01 15.98 -13.56
N GLN A 35 15.20 15.51 -13.17
CA GLN A 35 16.13 14.91 -14.14
C GLN A 35 15.90 13.40 -14.12
N THR A 36 15.19 12.95 -15.16
CA THR A 36 15.00 11.55 -15.51
C THR A 36 16.33 10.93 -15.92
N GLY A 37 17.00 10.28 -14.97
CA GLY A 37 17.97 9.25 -15.28
C GLY A 37 17.25 7.92 -15.50
N SER A 38 17.46 7.30 -16.67
CA SER A 38 17.00 5.97 -17.11
C SER A 38 15.49 5.79 -17.30
N GLY A 39 15.09 5.10 -18.38
CA GLY A 39 13.69 4.94 -18.79
C GLY A 39 12.80 4.13 -17.84
N GLY A 40 13.36 3.58 -16.76
CA GLY A 40 12.73 2.65 -15.83
C GLY A 40 11.67 3.22 -14.87
N PRO A 41 11.16 2.37 -13.97
CA PRO A 41 10.11 2.71 -13.02
C PRO A 41 10.61 3.45 -11.78
N VAL A 42 11.91 3.48 -11.51
CA VAL A 42 12.48 4.19 -10.34
C VAL A 42 13.28 5.40 -10.80
N SER A 43 12.97 6.54 -10.20
CA SER A 43 13.72 7.79 -10.35
C SER A 43 14.36 8.16 -9.03
N MET A 44 15.54 8.76 -9.09
CA MET A 44 16.24 9.22 -7.91
C MET A 44 16.76 10.63 -8.10
N ARG A 45 16.79 11.39 -7.00
CA ARG A 45 17.33 12.74 -6.96
C ARG A 45 18.13 12.92 -5.68
N LEU A 46 19.40 13.31 -5.82
CA LEU A 46 20.17 13.77 -4.68
C LEU A 46 19.64 15.15 -4.26
N VAL A 47 19.20 15.29 -3.02
CA VAL A 47 18.73 16.58 -2.50
C VAL A 47 19.86 17.32 -1.80
N ASP A 48 20.72 16.58 -1.09
CA ASP A 48 21.97 17.07 -0.49
C ASP A 48 22.93 15.89 -0.29
N ALA A 49 24.10 16.12 0.32
CA ALA A 49 25.14 15.11 0.51
C ALA A 49 24.65 13.83 1.23
N ASN A 50 23.61 13.95 2.05
CA ASN A 50 23.10 12.89 2.93
C ASN A 50 21.66 12.48 2.60
N ARG A 51 20.97 13.21 1.72
CA ARG A 51 19.54 12.99 1.45
C ARG A 51 19.27 12.69 -0.01
N VAL A 52 18.54 11.60 -0.22
CA VAL A 52 18.12 11.17 -1.55
C VAL A 52 16.60 11.04 -1.59
N GLU A 53 16.02 11.67 -2.59
CA GLU A 53 14.63 11.48 -2.99
C GLU A 53 14.53 10.33 -3.96
N MET A 54 13.65 9.39 -3.66
CA MET A 54 13.25 8.35 -4.59
C MET A 54 11.84 8.66 -5.09
N GLY A 55 11.54 8.30 -6.32
CA GLY A 55 10.17 8.26 -6.80
C GLY A 55 9.92 7.06 -7.69
N VAL A 56 8.75 6.46 -7.55
CA VAL A 56 8.35 5.26 -8.29
C VAL A 56 7.19 5.59 -9.22
N ASP A 57 7.33 5.17 -10.49
CA ASP A 57 6.33 5.23 -11.54
C ASP A 57 5.79 3.82 -11.80
N TYR A 58 4.70 3.48 -11.12
CA TYR A 58 4.09 2.16 -11.23
C TYR A 58 3.46 1.89 -12.60
N GLN A 59 3.31 2.88 -13.47
CA GLN A 59 2.85 2.62 -14.84
C GLN A 59 3.91 1.92 -15.68
N LYS A 60 5.18 2.03 -15.28
CA LYS A 60 6.33 1.38 -15.91
C LYS A 60 6.80 0.15 -15.13
N ALA A 61 6.27 -0.07 -13.94
CA ALA A 61 6.63 -1.22 -13.11
C ALA A 61 6.08 -2.51 -13.72
N ALA A 62 6.87 -3.58 -13.67
CA ALA A 62 6.39 -4.90 -14.04
C ALA A 62 5.33 -5.37 -13.03
N VAL A 63 4.24 -5.97 -13.50
CA VAL A 63 3.23 -6.55 -12.61
C VAL A 63 3.79 -7.84 -11.96
N PRO A 64 3.56 -8.11 -10.67
CA PRO A 64 3.94 -9.39 -10.08
C PRO A 64 3.29 -10.60 -10.76
N ASP A 65 4.11 -11.56 -11.19
CA ASP A 65 3.65 -12.82 -11.79
C ASP A 65 2.90 -13.71 -10.78
N ARG A 66 3.19 -13.54 -9.49
CA ARG A 66 2.55 -14.28 -8.40
C ARG A 66 1.36 -13.47 -7.88
N ALA A 67 0.19 -14.10 -7.84
CA ALA A 67 -1.01 -13.54 -7.23
C ALA A 67 -1.47 -14.40 -6.05
N TYR A 68 -1.88 -13.75 -4.96
CA TYR A 68 -2.45 -14.37 -3.78
C TYR A 68 -3.82 -13.75 -3.49
N TYR A 69 -4.84 -14.60 -3.37
CA TYR A 69 -6.21 -14.17 -3.11
C TYR A 69 -6.52 -14.36 -1.63
N ALA A 70 -6.63 -13.23 -0.91
CA ALA A 70 -6.82 -13.19 0.53
C ALA A 70 -8.25 -12.78 0.90
N ASP A 71 -8.80 -13.44 1.91
CA ASP A 71 -10.09 -13.10 2.55
C ASP A 71 -9.90 -12.77 4.05
N TYR A 72 -8.64 -12.75 4.51
CA TYR A 72 -8.23 -12.35 5.84
C TYR A 72 -6.97 -11.49 5.76
N CYS A 73 -6.86 -10.52 6.66
CA CYS A 73 -5.66 -9.72 6.82
C CYS A 73 -5.33 -9.50 8.30
N ASP A 74 -4.06 -9.31 8.62
CA ASP A 74 -3.63 -8.84 9.93
C ASP A 74 -2.30 -8.10 9.83
N VAL A 75 -1.94 -7.38 10.88
CA VAL A 75 -0.68 -6.62 10.96
C VAL A 75 -0.06 -6.92 12.31
N VAL A 76 1.20 -7.35 12.30
CA VAL A 76 1.92 -7.67 13.53
C VAL A 76 3.27 -6.98 13.56
N LYS A 77 3.71 -6.61 14.76
CA LYS A 77 5.07 -6.10 14.98
C LYS A 77 6.03 -7.27 15.09
N ASP A 78 7.10 -7.22 14.30
CA ASP A 78 8.24 -8.12 14.41
C ASP A 78 9.41 -7.42 15.10
N ARG A 79 10.45 -8.18 15.46
CA ARG A 79 11.67 -7.67 16.12
C ARG A 79 12.31 -6.49 15.38
N THR A 80 12.23 -6.46 14.05
CA THR A 80 12.94 -5.47 13.22
C THR A 80 12.04 -4.62 12.32
N GLY A 81 10.72 -4.84 12.36
CA GLY A 81 9.82 -4.21 11.42
C GLY A 81 8.37 -4.56 11.66
N ILE A 82 7.58 -4.52 10.59
CA ILE A 82 6.17 -4.87 10.59
C ILE A 82 5.99 -6.04 9.62
N VAL A 83 5.16 -7.00 9.99
CA VAL A 83 4.76 -8.10 9.10
C VAL A 83 3.29 -7.91 8.76
N LEU A 84 3.01 -7.84 7.46
CA LEU A 84 1.66 -7.78 6.93
C LEU A 84 1.23 -9.21 6.61
N LEU A 85 0.15 -9.66 7.24
CA LEU A 85 -0.37 -11.02 7.10
C LEU A 85 -1.57 -11.01 6.16
N PHE A 86 -1.57 -11.93 5.20
CA PHE A 86 -2.70 -12.13 4.30
C PHE A 86 -3.05 -13.62 4.24
N GLY A 87 -4.26 -13.94 4.67
CA GLY A 87 -4.74 -15.30 4.84
C GLY A 87 -5.84 -15.67 3.84
N LYS A 88 -5.96 -16.97 3.59
CA LYS A 88 -7.12 -17.56 2.92
C LYS A 88 -7.81 -18.51 3.89
N LEU A 89 -9.08 -18.31 4.18
CA LEU A 89 -9.85 -19.10 5.13
C LEU A 89 -10.35 -20.42 4.49
N ILE A 90 -10.62 -21.40 5.34
CA ILE A 90 -11.48 -22.53 4.97
C ILE A 90 -12.93 -22.05 5.06
N ALA A 91 -13.69 -22.20 3.97
CA ALA A 91 -15.05 -21.73 3.87
C ALA A 91 -15.92 -22.19 5.06
N GLY A 92 -16.61 -21.23 5.69
CA GLY A 92 -17.48 -21.49 6.84
C GLY A 92 -16.75 -21.66 8.19
N THR A 93 -15.44 -21.37 8.25
CA THR A 93 -14.64 -21.50 9.47
C THR A 93 -13.78 -20.26 9.69
N THR A 94 -13.20 -20.13 10.90
CA THR A 94 -12.17 -19.13 11.21
C THR A 94 -10.75 -19.66 11.02
N ARG A 95 -10.57 -20.85 10.43
CA ARG A 95 -9.27 -21.48 10.25
C ARG A 95 -8.63 -21.07 8.93
N LEU A 96 -7.36 -20.67 8.99
CA LEU A 96 -6.57 -20.40 7.79
C LEU A 96 -6.25 -21.70 7.04
N ARG A 97 -6.49 -21.68 5.73
CA ARG A 97 -6.03 -22.70 4.78
C ARG A 97 -4.55 -22.46 4.43
N THR A 98 -4.22 -21.22 4.06
CA THR A 98 -2.88 -20.76 3.69
C THR A 98 -2.69 -19.32 4.16
N MET A 99 -1.44 -18.91 4.29
CA MET A 99 -1.08 -17.54 4.64
C MET A 99 0.18 -17.11 3.90
N ILE A 100 0.26 -15.83 3.56
CA ILE A 100 1.52 -15.19 3.21
C ILE A 100 1.85 -14.10 4.23
N GLU A 101 3.14 -13.91 4.44
CA GLU A 101 3.68 -12.89 5.32
C GLU A 101 4.54 -11.95 4.50
N ILE A 102 4.30 -10.65 4.59
CA ILE A 102 5.15 -9.63 3.95
C ILE A 102 5.93 -8.90 5.04
N ALA A 103 7.20 -9.25 5.19
CA ALA A 103 8.11 -8.52 6.05
C ALA A 103 8.42 -7.15 5.43
N PHE A 104 8.01 -6.10 6.13
CA PHE A 104 8.09 -4.71 5.68
C PHE A 104 8.91 -3.87 6.68
N PRO A 105 10.00 -3.20 6.25
CA PRO A 105 10.77 -2.34 7.13
C PRO A 105 9.89 -1.25 7.74
N ARG A 106 10.04 -1.01 9.05
CA ARG A 106 9.21 -0.04 9.80
C ARG A 106 9.17 1.34 9.15
N GLU A 107 10.33 1.87 8.76
CA GLU A 107 10.41 3.18 8.12
C GLU A 107 9.59 3.22 6.82
N MET A 108 9.68 2.17 6.01
CA MET A 108 8.95 2.07 4.76
C MET A 108 7.46 1.87 5.02
N PHE A 109 7.09 1.14 6.07
CA PHE A 109 5.69 0.99 6.46
C PHE A 109 5.06 2.37 6.75
N GLN A 110 5.74 3.21 7.53
CA GLN A 110 5.24 4.56 7.83
C GLN A 110 5.27 5.46 6.58
N ARG A 111 6.42 5.60 5.92
CA ARG A 111 6.64 6.54 4.82
C ARG A 111 5.93 6.13 3.53
N GLN A 112 6.10 4.88 3.14
CA GLN A 112 5.66 4.39 1.85
C GLN A 112 4.22 3.87 1.94
N LEU A 113 3.89 2.99 2.88
CA LEU A 113 2.55 2.39 2.94
C LEU A 113 1.54 3.34 3.60
N TRP A 114 1.82 3.83 4.81
CA TRP A 114 0.85 4.59 5.60
C TRP A 114 0.62 6.01 5.11
N HIS A 115 1.68 6.80 4.93
CA HIS A 115 1.52 8.20 4.54
C HIS A 115 0.96 8.36 3.12
N THR A 116 1.43 7.56 2.16
CA THR A 116 0.98 7.68 0.76
C THR A 116 -0.44 7.16 0.54
N SER A 117 -0.93 6.28 1.42
CA SER A 117 -2.30 5.76 1.36
C SER A 117 -3.36 6.69 1.94
N SER A 118 -3.02 7.89 2.45
CA SER A 118 -3.99 8.80 3.07
C SER A 118 -5.25 9.08 2.23
N GLY A 119 -5.09 9.41 0.94
CA GLY A 119 -6.21 9.59 0.02
C GLY A 119 -6.98 8.30 -0.28
N PHE A 120 -6.28 7.16 -0.27
CA PHE A 120 -6.87 5.83 -0.44
C PHE A 120 -7.73 5.45 0.76
N ARG A 121 -7.19 5.63 1.98
CA ARG A 121 -7.90 5.44 3.26
C ARG A 121 -9.12 6.34 3.39
N ALA A 122 -9.00 7.62 3.02
CA ALA A 122 -10.14 8.53 2.99
C ALA A 122 -11.25 8.03 2.04
N THR A 123 -10.88 7.42 0.91
CA THR A 123 -11.83 6.80 -0.02
C THR A 123 -12.54 5.62 0.63
N LEU A 124 -11.79 4.69 1.24
CA LEU A 124 -12.37 3.54 1.93
C LEU A 124 -13.29 3.95 3.07
N ARG A 125 -12.92 4.96 3.86
CA ARG A 125 -13.76 5.51 4.94
C ARG A 125 -15.06 6.11 4.45
N SER A 126 -15.07 6.69 3.25
CA SER A 126 -16.28 7.25 2.63
C SER A 126 -17.22 6.21 2.02
N MET A 127 -16.81 4.94 1.93
CA MET A 127 -17.65 3.88 1.39
C MET A 127 -18.81 3.53 2.35
N PRO A 128 -19.96 3.06 1.80
CA PRO A 128 -21.09 2.61 2.61
C PRO A 128 -20.70 1.51 3.61
N GLN A 129 -21.42 1.46 4.72
CA GLN A 129 -21.11 0.52 5.80
C GLN A 129 -21.29 -0.94 5.37
N GLU A 130 -22.16 -1.20 4.39
CA GLU A 130 -22.42 -2.52 3.81
C GLU A 130 -21.21 -3.12 3.07
N VAL A 131 -20.24 -2.28 2.68
CA VAL A 131 -18.98 -2.73 2.07
C VAL A 131 -17.97 -3.17 3.14
N ARG A 132 -18.16 -2.77 4.39
CA ARG A 132 -17.24 -3.10 5.49
C ARG A 132 -17.49 -4.52 5.95
N VAL A 133 -16.41 -5.25 6.17
CA VAL A 133 -16.46 -6.58 6.77
C VAL A 133 -16.31 -6.48 8.28
N GLU A 134 -17.03 -7.33 9.01
CA GLU A 134 -16.82 -7.47 10.45
C GLU A 134 -15.48 -8.15 10.70
N PRO A 135 -14.61 -7.58 11.56
CA PRO A 135 -13.33 -8.20 11.89
C PRO A 135 -13.51 -9.59 12.46
N LEU A 136 -12.80 -10.56 11.91
CA LEU A 136 -12.80 -11.93 12.43
C LEU A 136 -12.03 -11.98 13.76
N LYS A 137 -12.65 -12.65 14.75
CA LYS A 137 -12.04 -12.95 16.04
C LYS A 137 -11.60 -14.41 16.07
N ASP A 138 -10.58 -14.71 16.87
CA ASP A 138 -10.13 -16.08 17.16
C ASP A 138 -9.80 -16.90 15.90
N VAL A 139 -9.05 -16.30 14.97
CA VAL A 139 -8.60 -16.96 13.74
C VAL A 139 -7.58 -18.04 14.07
N GLU A 140 -7.84 -19.28 13.65
CA GLU A 140 -6.92 -20.39 13.87
C GLU A 140 -5.78 -20.35 12.83
N PRO A 141 -4.51 -20.46 13.27
CA PRO A 141 -3.37 -20.37 12.38
C PRO A 141 -3.24 -21.59 11.45
N THR A 142 -2.37 -21.45 10.45
CA THR A 142 -2.00 -22.51 9.50
C THR A 142 -0.49 -22.70 9.47
N ASP A 143 -0.04 -23.93 9.24
CA ASP A 143 1.38 -24.23 9.03
C ASP A 143 1.83 -23.94 7.58
N LYS A 144 0.88 -23.64 6.68
CA LYS A 144 1.14 -23.35 5.27
C LYS A 144 1.39 -21.86 5.06
N VAL A 145 2.59 -21.45 5.46
CA VAL A 145 3.02 -20.05 5.46
C VAL A 145 4.11 -19.83 4.43
N GLN A 146 4.00 -18.76 3.64
CA GLN A 146 5.07 -18.29 2.77
C GLN A 146 5.45 -16.84 3.11
N THR A 147 6.72 -16.63 3.44
CA THR A 147 7.23 -15.32 3.81
C THR A 147 7.93 -14.65 2.63
N PHE A 148 7.64 -13.37 2.44
CA PHE A 148 8.24 -12.48 1.45
C PHE A 148 8.82 -11.25 2.13
N ARG A 149 9.71 -10.54 1.42
CA ARG A 149 10.25 -9.25 1.86
C ARG A 149 9.89 -8.18 0.82
N SER A 150 9.44 -7.03 1.29
CA SER A 150 9.09 -5.90 0.44
C SER A 150 9.41 -4.59 1.16
N ASN A 151 9.66 -3.53 0.40
CA ASN A 151 9.85 -2.17 0.93
C ASN A 151 9.05 -1.12 0.14
N ASN A 152 8.16 -1.58 -0.74
CA ASN A 152 7.38 -0.72 -1.61
C ASN A 152 6.07 -1.42 -2.00
N VAL A 153 4.95 -0.70 -1.96
CA VAL A 153 3.64 -1.24 -2.32
C VAL A 153 2.84 -0.27 -3.18
N PHE A 154 2.27 -0.77 -4.27
CA PHE A 154 1.22 -0.09 -5.04
C PHE A 154 -0.16 -0.61 -4.61
N MET A 155 -1.15 0.28 -4.60
CA MET A 155 -2.52 -0.05 -4.20
C MET A 155 -3.54 0.51 -5.18
N GLY A 156 -4.52 -0.32 -5.50
CA GLY A 156 -5.62 0.01 -6.40
C GLY A 156 -6.97 -0.51 -5.87
N LEU A 157 -8.01 0.25 -6.16
CA LEU A 157 -9.41 -0.11 -5.91
C LEU A 157 -10.14 -0.23 -7.23
N TRP A 158 -10.91 -1.31 -7.37
CA TRP A 158 -11.85 -1.52 -8.44
C TRP A 158 -13.15 -2.10 -7.87
N GLY A 159 -14.08 -1.22 -7.51
CA GLY A 159 -15.38 -1.63 -6.97
C GLY A 159 -15.23 -2.43 -5.67
N GLU A 160 -15.68 -3.68 -5.67
CA GLU A 160 -15.62 -4.59 -4.52
C GLU A 160 -14.26 -5.29 -4.39
N ASP A 161 -13.39 -5.16 -5.38
CA ASP A 161 -12.04 -5.73 -5.36
C ASP A 161 -10.98 -4.64 -5.15
N SER A 162 -9.91 -5.06 -4.50
CA SER A 162 -8.73 -4.23 -4.29
C SER A 162 -7.46 -5.05 -4.48
N VAL A 163 -6.39 -4.36 -4.85
CA VAL A 163 -5.10 -4.99 -5.13
C VAL A 163 -3.98 -4.27 -4.38
N MET A 164 -3.03 -5.06 -3.88
CA MET A 164 -1.76 -4.60 -3.35
C MET A 164 -0.63 -5.29 -4.11
N ASP A 165 0.15 -4.54 -4.87
CA ASP A 165 1.33 -5.07 -5.53
C ASP A 165 2.56 -4.73 -4.70
N PHE A 166 3.21 -5.76 -4.17
CA PHE A 166 4.42 -5.60 -3.38
C PHE A 166 5.66 -5.70 -4.28
N TYR A 167 6.59 -4.80 -4.03
CA TYR A 167 7.85 -4.68 -4.74
C TYR A 167 9.02 -4.63 -3.77
N PHE A 168 10.21 -4.96 -4.28
CA PHE A 168 11.45 -4.85 -3.54
C PHE A 168 12.47 -4.04 -4.33
N ILE A 169 13.04 -3.04 -3.67
CA ILE A 169 14.23 -2.33 -4.15
C ILE A 169 15.41 -2.81 -3.31
N SER A 170 16.41 -3.38 -3.98
CA SER A 170 17.61 -3.86 -3.31
C SER A 170 18.40 -2.69 -2.71
N PRO A 171 18.84 -2.75 -1.44
CA PRO A 171 19.74 -1.76 -0.87
C PRO A 171 21.06 -1.63 -1.65
N ARG A 172 21.47 -2.68 -2.37
CA ARG A 172 22.66 -2.68 -3.23
C ARG A 172 22.48 -1.73 -4.41
N ASP A 173 21.30 -1.67 -4.99
CA ASP A 173 21.01 -0.83 -6.17
C ASP A 173 21.18 0.65 -5.84
N PHE A 174 20.85 1.05 -4.61
CA PHE A 174 21.10 2.40 -4.12
C PHE A 174 22.59 2.77 -4.12
N TYR A 175 23.44 1.85 -3.65
CA TYR A 175 24.89 2.06 -3.65
C TYR A 175 25.46 2.13 -5.07
N SER A 176 25.00 1.23 -5.95
CA SER A 176 25.38 1.21 -7.36
C SER A 176 24.93 2.46 -8.11
N TRP A 177 23.72 2.96 -7.85
CA TRP A 177 23.24 4.23 -8.39
C TRP A 177 24.13 5.40 -7.99
N LYS A 178 24.46 5.52 -6.69
CA LYS A 178 25.29 6.64 -6.19
C LYS A 178 26.71 6.66 -6.79
N SER A 179 27.27 5.48 -7.08
CA SER A 179 28.65 5.34 -7.56
C SER A 179 28.79 5.39 -9.09
N SER A 180 27.81 4.85 -9.82
CA SER A 180 27.93 4.62 -11.27
C SER A 180 26.76 5.17 -12.08
N GLY A 181 25.72 5.73 -11.44
CA GLY A 181 24.50 6.15 -12.12
C GLY A 181 23.68 4.99 -12.68
N SER A 182 23.89 3.77 -12.16
CA SER A 182 23.15 2.58 -12.57
C SER A 182 21.64 2.74 -12.32
N GLU A 183 20.83 2.11 -13.18
CA GLU A 183 19.39 2.02 -13.00
C GLU A 183 19.04 1.22 -11.74
N ILE A 184 18.00 1.64 -11.03
CA ILE A 184 17.48 0.91 -9.87
C ILE A 184 16.38 -0.03 -10.31
N THR A 185 16.52 -1.29 -9.93
CA THR A 185 15.52 -2.31 -10.24
C THR A 185 14.40 -2.26 -9.21
N LEU A 186 13.16 -2.24 -9.71
CA LEU A 186 11.97 -2.47 -8.89
C LEU A 186 11.51 -3.91 -9.11
N GLU A 187 11.92 -4.80 -8.22
CA GLU A 187 11.63 -6.23 -8.34
C GLU A 187 10.20 -6.52 -7.91
N PRO A 188 9.34 -7.08 -8.76
CA PRO A 188 8.00 -7.46 -8.35
C PRO A 188 8.03 -8.72 -7.47
N VAL A 189 7.31 -8.68 -6.34
CA VAL A 189 7.34 -9.75 -5.32
C VAL A 189 6.08 -10.60 -5.37
N VAL A 190 4.93 -9.98 -5.08
CA VAL A 190 3.62 -10.64 -5.06
C VAL A 190 2.50 -9.61 -5.16
N ARG A 191 1.43 -9.97 -5.89
CA ARG A 191 0.15 -9.26 -5.90
C ARG A 191 -0.77 -9.92 -4.88
N VAL A 192 -1.33 -9.14 -3.97
CA VAL A 192 -2.41 -9.56 -3.09
C VAL A 192 -3.71 -8.97 -3.60
N VAL A 193 -4.69 -9.84 -3.88
CA VAL A 193 -6.04 -9.45 -4.25
C VAL A 193 -6.94 -9.74 -3.06
N LEU A 194 -7.72 -8.75 -2.65
CA LEU A 194 -8.63 -8.86 -1.52
C LEU A 194 -9.87 -8.00 -1.74
N ALA A 195 -10.97 -8.39 -1.09
CA ALA A 195 -12.18 -7.59 -1.11
C ALA A 195 -11.92 -6.20 -0.50
N THR A 196 -12.56 -5.17 -1.04
CA THR A 196 -12.42 -3.78 -0.60
C THR A 196 -12.74 -3.62 0.90
N GLY A 197 -13.69 -4.40 1.44
CA GLY A 197 -13.98 -4.44 2.87
C GLY A 197 -12.81 -4.95 3.72
N VAL A 198 -12.12 -6.00 3.25
CA VAL A 198 -10.91 -6.53 3.91
C VAL A 198 -9.77 -5.52 3.84
N MET A 199 -9.69 -4.74 2.77
CA MET A 199 -8.69 -3.67 2.63
C MET A 199 -8.94 -2.54 3.63
N PHE A 200 -10.22 -2.22 3.88
CA PHE A 200 -10.58 -1.29 4.93
C PHE A 200 -10.11 -1.81 6.30
N GLU A 201 -10.43 -3.06 6.65
CA GLU A 201 -9.97 -3.70 7.89
C GLU A 201 -8.44 -3.66 8.03
N PHE A 202 -7.71 -3.96 6.95
CA PHE A 202 -6.25 -3.89 6.91
C PHE A 202 -5.72 -2.53 7.34
N PHE A 203 -6.32 -1.44 6.86
CA PHE A 203 -5.88 -0.09 7.21
C PHE A 203 -6.25 0.33 8.63
N GLU A 204 -7.39 -0.12 9.14
CA GLU A 204 -7.76 0.12 10.54
C GLU A 204 -6.77 -0.58 11.48
N LYS A 205 -6.34 -1.81 11.13
CA LYS A 205 -5.25 -2.50 11.86
C LYS A 205 -3.93 -1.75 11.76
N CYS A 206 -3.57 -1.27 10.57
CA CYS A 206 -2.35 -0.45 10.38
C CYS A 206 -2.35 0.81 11.26
N GLU A 207 -3.51 1.46 11.46
CA GLU A 207 -3.64 2.68 12.27
C GLU A 207 -3.15 2.45 13.70
N THR A 208 -3.53 1.33 14.30
CA THR A 208 -3.12 0.97 15.67
C THR A 208 -1.60 0.93 15.85
N PHE A 209 -0.86 0.53 14.81
CA PHE A 209 0.61 0.50 14.85
C PHE A 209 1.22 1.89 14.65
N VAL A 210 0.55 2.81 13.95
CA VAL A 210 1.08 4.15 13.75
C VAL A 210 0.82 5.06 14.95
N GLU A 211 -0.33 4.93 15.61
CA GLU A 211 -0.68 5.73 16.79
C GLU A 211 0.25 5.49 17.99
N HIS A 212 0.78 4.28 18.13
CA HIS A 212 1.62 3.88 19.27
C HIS A 212 3.12 3.97 19.00
N GLU A 213 3.53 4.29 17.77
CA GLU A 213 4.92 4.41 17.40
C GLU A 213 5.28 5.90 17.29
N PRO A 214 6.43 6.35 17.84
CA PRO A 214 6.86 7.73 17.66
C PRO A 214 6.86 8.05 16.17
N GLU A 215 6.26 9.20 15.82
CA GLU A 215 6.35 9.73 14.46
C GLU A 215 7.83 9.74 14.09
N TRP A 216 8.16 9.16 12.93
CA TRP A 216 9.48 9.36 12.37
C TRP A 216 9.74 10.87 12.32
N PRO A 217 10.86 11.37 12.87
CA PRO A 217 11.07 12.80 12.97
C PRO A 217 10.89 13.44 11.60
N LYS A 218 9.89 14.33 11.50
CA LYS A 218 9.78 15.31 10.43
C LYS A 218 10.91 16.29 10.65
N GLU A 219 12.14 15.91 10.30
CA GLU A 219 13.29 16.78 10.62
C GLU A 219 13.11 18.16 10.00
N ALA A 220 13.29 19.15 10.88
CA ALA A 220 12.98 20.56 10.71
C ALA A 220 13.67 21.17 9.47
N GLY A 221 12.86 21.49 8.47
CA GLY A 221 13.24 22.31 7.32
C GLY A 221 13.00 23.81 7.52
N GLU A 222 12.48 24.25 8.68
CA GLU A 222 12.43 25.66 9.03
C GLU A 222 13.72 26.03 9.78
N ARG A 223 14.78 26.35 9.03
CA ARG A 223 15.76 27.28 9.56
C ARG A 223 15.03 28.61 9.74
N ARG A 224 14.79 29.02 10.98
CA ARG A 224 14.48 30.41 11.29
C ARG A 224 15.56 31.26 10.63
N GLU A 225 15.15 32.18 9.75
CA GLU A 225 15.96 33.33 9.40
C GLU A 225 16.34 33.99 10.72
N VAL A 226 17.65 33.96 11.02
CA VAL A 226 18.20 34.81 12.06
C VAL A 226 18.39 36.15 11.38
N ASP A 227 17.41 37.03 11.57
CA ASP A 227 17.51 38.44 11.18
C ASP A 227 18.80 39.00 11.76
N SER A 228 19.64 39.52 10.86
CA SER A 228 20.88 40.23 11.15
C SER A 228 20.62 41.73 11.21
#